data_AF-A0A967SY55-F1
#
_entry.id   AF-A0A967SY55-F1
#
_cell.length_a   1.000
_cell.length_b   1.000
_cell.length_c   1.000
_cell.angle_alpha   90.00
_cell.angle_beta   90.00
_cell.angle_gamma   90.00
#
_symmetry.space_group_name_H-M   'P 1'
#
loop_
_entity.id
_entity.type
_entity.pdbx_description
1 polymer ?
#
loop_
_entity_poly.entity_id
_entity_poly.type
_entity_poly.pdbx_seq_one_letter_code
_entity_poly.pdbx_strand_id
1 'polypeptide(L)'
;MTAAKIVAFLGLIAMTIVLAYGFSVGDFAADGGEILRNPWGIVSLVDLYTGFILFSGWIVYRESNLLVTIFWVVLMMVLGFWAGSLYALMALYQSKGDWKVFWLGKHI
;
A
#
# COMPACT_ATOMS: atom_id res chain seq x y z
N MET A 1 -3.90 8.04 18.37
CA MET A 1 -3.41 7.36 17.14
C MET A 1 -3.28 5.84 17.26
N THR A 2 -3.50 5.24 18.43
CA THR A 2 -3.35 3.79 18.64
C THR A 2 -4.24 2.94 17.73
N ALA A 3 -5.51 3.33 17.55
CA ALA A 3 -6.42 2.63 16.63
C ALA A 3 -5.88 2.58 15.19
N ALA A 4 -5.37 3.70 14.67
CA ALA A 4 -4.79 3.75 13.32
C ALA A 4 -3.56 2.84 13.19
N LYS A 5 -2.71 2.76 14.22
CA LYS A 5 -1.57 1.83 14.25
C LYS A 5 -2.04 0.38 14.21
N ILE A 6 -3.06 0.04 14.99
CA ILE A 6 -3.66 -1.30 15.00
C ILE A 6 -4.21 -1.64 13.62
N VAL A 7 -4.96 -0.73 12.99
CA VAL A 7 -5.53 -0.95 11.64
C VAL A 7 -4.43 -1.16 10.61
N ALA A 8 -3.41 -0.30 10.58
CA ALA A 8 -2.30 -0.45 9.64
C ALA A 8 -1.51 -1.75 9.87
N PHE A 9 -1.32 -2.13 11.15
CA PHE A 9 -0.66 -3.39 11.50
C PHE A 9 -1.49 -4.62 11.08
N LEU A 10 -2.79 -4.62 11.35
CA LEU A 10 -3.70 -5.68 10.91
C LEU A 10 -3.73 -5.80 9.39
N GLY A 11 -3.76 -4.67 8.68
CA GLY A 11 -3.66 -4.65 7.22
C GLY A 11 -2.37 -5.29 6.71
N LEU A 12 -1.23 -4.97 7.34
CA LEU A 12 0.07 -5.56 7.00
C LEU A 12 0.08 -7.08 7.22
N ILE A 13 -0.42 -7.54 8.36
CA ILE A 13 -0.50 -8.98 8.69
C ILE A 13 -1.43 -9.70 7.72
N ALA A 14 -2.62 -9.16 7.48
CA ALA A 14 -3.59 -9.74 6.55
C ALA A 14 -2.97 -9.88 5.15
N MET A 15 -2.41 -8.80 4.59
CA MET A 15 -1.76 -8.85 3.28
C MET A 15 -0.60 -9.83 3.22
N THR A 16 0.19 -9.94 4.29
CA THR A 16 1.28 -10.93 4.37
C THR A 16 0.74 -12.35 4.26
N ILE A 17 -0.34 -12.67 4.99
CA ILE A 17 -0.99 -13.99 4.96
C ILE A 17 -1.55 -14.29 3.57
N VAL A 18 -2.30 -13.38 2.97
CA VAL A 18 -2.93 -13.63 1.67
C VAL A 18 -1.91 -13.70 0.54
N LEU A 19 -0.85 -12.87 0.57
CA LEU A 19 0.26 -12.98 -0.39
C LEU A 19 0.97 -14.32 -0.24
N ALA A 20 1.30 -14.74 0.98
CA ALA A 20 1.94 -16.04 1.21
C ALA A 20 1.07 -17.20 0.70
N TYR A 21 -0.24 -17.14 0.91
CA TYR A 21 -1.19 -18.11 0.36
C TYR A 21 -1.18 -18.10 -1.18
N GLY A 22 -1.32 -16.92 -1.80
CA GLY A 22 -1.34 -16.76 -3.25
C GLY A 22 -0.06 -17.27 -3.91
N PHE A 23 1.11 -16.95 -3.36
CA PHE A 23 2.40 -17.45 -3.87
C PHE A 23 2.65 -18.94 -3.61
N SER A 24 1.98 -19.53 -2.61
CA SER A 24 2.16 -20.96 -2.28
C SER A 24 1.24 -21.88 -3.08
N VAL A 25 0.05 -21.41 -3.45
CA VAL A 25 -1.02 -22.23 -4.03
C VAL A 25 -1.39 -21.82 -5.45
N GLY A 26 -1.30 -20.53 -5.77
CA GLY A 26 -1.77 -19.98 -7.05
C GLY A 26 -0.73 -20.06 -8.17
N ASP A 27 -1.23 -20.01 -9.40
CA ASP A 27 -0.43 -19.78 -10.60
C ASP A 27 -0.70 -18.36 -11.08
N PHE A 28 0.23 -17.46 -10.77
CA PHE A 28 0.08 -16.03 -11.05
C PHE A 28 -0.26 -15.73 -12.52
N ALA A 29 0.28 -16.51 -13.46
CA ALA A 29 0.07 -16.26 -14.89
C ALA A 29 -1.30 -16.77 -15.35
N ALA A 30 -1.69 -17.98 -14.91
CA ALA A 30 -2.98 -18.56 -15.26
C ALA A 30 -4.14 -17.79 -14.59
N ASP A 31 -4.04 -17.56 -13.28
CA ASP A 31 -5.06 -16.87 -12.48
C ASP A 31 -5.19 -15.40 -12.91
N GLY A 32 -4.06 -14.73 -13.18
CA GLY A 32 -4.05 -13.36 -13.70
C GLY A 32 -4.71 -13.25 -15.07
N GLY A 33 -4.50 -14.25 -15.94
CA GLY A 33 -5.16 -14.33 -17.24
C GLY A 33 -6.67 -14.47 -17.15
N GLU A 34 -7.17 -15.21 -16.16
CA GLU A 34 -8.61 -15.34 -15.90
C GLU A 34 -9.24 -14.04 -15.41
N ILE A 35 -8.57 -13.33 -14.49
CA ILE A 35 -8.99 -12.00 -14.02
C ILE A 35 -9.11 -11.02 -15.18
N LEU A 36 -8.13 -10.99 -16.10
CA LEU A 36 -8.13 -10.08 -17.24
C LEU A 36 -9.21 -10.42 -18.29
N ARG A 37 -9.70 -11.66 -18.34
CA ARG A 37 -10.81 -12.06 -19.21
C ARG A 37 -12.18 -11.74 -18.60
N ASN A 38 -12.24 -11.58 -17.28
CA ASN A 38 -13.46 -11.22 -16.57
C ASN A 38 -13.63 -9.69 -16.53
N PRO A 39 -14.75 -9.13 -17.04
CA PRO A 39 -15.00 -7.68 -16.99
C PRO A 39 -14.92 -7.07 -15.58
N TRP A 40 -15.42 -7.77 -14.56
CA TRP A 40 -15.31 -7.33 -13.17
C TRP A 40 -13.89 -7.46 -12.61
N GLY A 41 -13.10 -8.40 -13.14
CA GLY A 41 -11.68 -8.51 -12.83
C GLY A 41 -10.91 -7.29 -13.32
N ILE A 42 -11.17 -6.84 -14.56
CA ILE A 42 -10.60 -5.60 -15.10
C ILE A 42 -11.03 -4.39 -14.24
N VAL A 43 -12.32 -4.27 -13.90
CA VAL A 43 -12.82 -3.18 -13.06
C VAL A 43 -12.10 -3.16 -11.71
N SER A 44 -11.95 -4.32 -11.07
CA SER A 44 -11.24 -4.44 -9.79
C SER A 44 -9.76 -4.05 -9.89
N LEU A 45 -9.08 -4.43 -10.99
CA LEU A 45 -7.70 -4.01 -11.23
C LEU A 45 -7.59 -2.50 -11.42
N VAL A 46 -8.45 -1.90 -12.24
CA VAL A 46 -8.45 -0.44 -12.44
C VAL A 46 -8.74 0.29 -11.14
N ASP A 47 -9.73 -0.16 -10.36
CA ASP A 47 -10.07 0.40 -9.06
C ASP A 47 -8.87 0.34 -8.09
N LEU A 48 -8.25 -0.84 -7.95
CA LEU A 48 -7.10 -1.06 -7.10
C LEU A 48 -5.91 -0.17 -7.47
N TYR A 49 -5.52 -0.13 -8.75
CA TYR A 49 -4.38 0.65 -9.22
C TYR A 49 -4.66 2.16 -9.18
N THR A 50 -5.91 2.59 -9.37
CA THR A 50 -6.29 3.98 -9.13
C THR A 50 -6.04 4.35 -7.67
N GLY A 51 -6.43 3.48 -6.73
CA GLY A 51 -6.10 3.63 -5.32
C GLY A 51 -4.59 3.70 -5.05
N PHE A 52 -3.79 2.84 -5.69
CA PHE A 52 -2.33 2.84 -5.54
C PHE A 52 -1.70 4.15 -6.02
N ILE A 53 -2.17 4.71 -7.13
CA ILE A 53 -1.68 5.98 -7.68
C ILE A 53 -2.04 7.13 -6.72
N LEU A 54 -3.27 7.20 -6.24
CA LEU A 54 -3.70 8.24 -5.30
C LEU A 54 -2.91 8.18 -3.98
N PHE A 55 -2.72 6.98 -3.44
CA PHE A 55 -1.92 6.78 -2.23
C PHE A 55 -0.44 7.11 -2.46
N SER A 56 0.10 6.75 -3.62
CA SER A 56 1.46 7.13 -4.03
C SER A 56 1.61 8.65 -4.11
N GLY A 57 0.58 9.37 -4.55
CA GLY A 57 0.53 10.84 -4.51
C GLY A 57 0.69 11.38 -3.09
N TRP A 58 0.06 10.74 -2.09
CA TRP A 58 0.27 11.09 -0.68
C TRP A 58 1.71 10.82 -0.22
N ILE A 59 2.32 9.70 -0.61
CA ILE A 59 3.74 9.41 -0.31
C ILE A 59 4.67 10.46 -0.91
N VAL A 60 4.45 10.82 -2.17
CA VAL A 60 5.24 11.85 -2.90
C VAL A 60 5.13 13.21 -2.21
N TYR A 61 3.93 13.58 -1.76
CA TYR A 61 3.72 14.81 -1.03
C TYR A 61 4.44 14.80 0.34
N ARG A 62 4.32 13.71 1.10
CA ARG A 62 4.82 13.59 2.47
C ARG A 62 6.35 13.55 2.55
N GLU A 63 7.00 12.81 1.65
CA GLU A 63 8.43 12.53 1.70
C GLU A 63 9.29 13.67 1.13
N SER A 64 10.43 13.95 1.76
CA SER A 64 11.39 14.95 1.27
C SER A 64 12.43 14.36 0.33
N ASN A 65 12.79 13.10 0.54
CA ASN A 65 13.84 12.42 -0.19
C ASN A 65 13.26 11.68 -1.40
N LEU A 66 13.63 12.14 -2.60
CA LEU A 66 13.18 11.56 -3.88
C LEU A 66 13.48 10.05 -3.98
N LEU A 67 14.61 9.57 -3.46
CA LEU A 67 14.95 8.14 -3.51
C LEU A 67 14.00 7.32 -2.64
N VAL A 68 13.66 7.83 -1.44
CA VAL A 68 12.72 7.18 -0.53
C VAL A 68 11.33 7.19 -1.14
N THR A 69 10.91 8.31 -1.75
CA THR A 69 9.66 8.41 -2.49
C THR A 69 9.58 7.36 -3.60
N ILE A 70 10.57 7.32 -4.50
CA ILE A 70 10.58 6.39 -5.64
C ILE A 70 10.54 4.94 -5.13
N PHE A 71 11.33 4.62 -4.11
CA PHE A 71 11.34 3.30 -3.49
C PHE A 71 9.94 2.88 -3.00
N TRP A 72 9.25 3.77 -2.27
CA TRP A 72 7.90 3.48 -1.77
C TRP A 72 6.84 3.40 -2.86
N VAL A 73 6.92 4.24 -3.89
CA VAL A 73 6.00 4.18 -5.03
C VAL A 73 6.18 2.86 -5.79
N VAL A 74 7.42 2.45 -6.04
CA VAL A 74 7.70 1.15 -6.70
C VAL A 74 7.18 -0.01 -5.85
N LEU A 75 7.43 0.00 -4.53
CA LEU A 75 6.87 -1.01 -3.63
C LEU A 75 5.34 -1.03 -3.64
N MET A 76 4.69 0.14 -3.68
CA MET A 76 3.23 0.24 -3.77
C MET A 76 2.70 -0.36 -5.07
N MET A 77 3.37 -0.14 -6.20
CA MET A 77 2.93 -0.68 -7.49
C MET A 77 3.12 -2.18 -7.61
N VAL A 78 4.10 -2.76 -6.91
CA VAL A 78 4.41 -4.20 -6.97
C VAL A 78 3.69 -4.99 -5.88
N LEU A 79 3.69 -4.50 -4.64
CA LEU A 79 3.17 -5.20 -3.46
C LEU A 79 1.81 -4.64 -2.97
N GLY A 80 1.33 -3.55 -3.58
CA GLY A 80 0.05 -2.95 -3.24
C GLY A 80 -0.04 -2.49 -1.80
N PHE A 81 -1.19 -2.78 -1.17
CA PHE A 81 -1.47 -2.37 0.20
C PHE A 81 -0.65 -3.10 1.27
N TRP A 82 0.17 -4.10 0.93
CA TRP A 82 1.21 -4.55 1.84
C TRP A 82 2.21 -3.41 2.12
N ALA A 83 2.72 -2.78 1.05
CA ALA A 83 3.62 -1.64 1.15
C ALA A 83 2.91 -0.40 1.70
N GLY A 84 1.66 -0.16 1.28
CA GLY A 84 0.85 0.94 1.80
C GLY A 84 0.60 0.85 3.31
N SER A 85 0.27 -0.34 3.81
CA SER A 85 0.06 -0.60 5.24
C SER A 85 1.36 -0.43 6.03
N LEU A 86 2.47 -0.96 5.52
CA LEU A 86 3.79 -0.80 6.13
C LEU A 86 4.20 0.68 6.21
N TYR A 87 4.05 1.41 5.10
CA TYR A 87 4.38 2.83 5.02
C TYR A 87 3.53 3.65 6.00
N ALA A 88 2.21 3.45 5.99
CA ALA A 88 1.31 4.12 6.92
C ALA A 88 1.67 3.80 8.38
N LEU A 89 1.98 2.54 8.69
CA LEU A 89 2.40 2.14 10.04
C LEU A 89 3.67 2.86 10.47
N MET A 90 4.69 2.91 9.62
CA MET A 90 5.92 3.65 9.91
C MET A 90 5.68 5.14 10.09
N ALA A 91 4.88 5.76 9.22
CA ALA A 91 4.48 7.16 9.33
C ALA A 91 3.78 7.44 10.68
N LEU A 92 2.90 6.55 11.14
CA LEU A 92 2.19 6.66 12.43
C LEU A 92 3.12 6.52 13.64
N TYR A 93 4.19 5.73 13.53
CA TYR A 93 5.20 5.64 14.60
C TYR A 93 6.11 6.86 14.63
N GLN A 94 6.57 7.32 13.45
CA GLN A 94 7.40 8.52 13.32
C GLN A 94 6.69 9.79 13.77
N SER A 95 5.37 9.84 13.63
CA SER A 95 4.59 11.03 13.99
C SER A 95 4.47 11.29 15.50
N LYS A 96 4.90 10.35 16.35
CA LYS A 96 4.91 10.47 17.82
C LYS A 96 3.59 10.96 18.44
N GLY A 97 2.45 10.68 17.79
CA GLY A 97 1.12 11.08 18.27
C GLY A 97 0.55 12.35 17.64
N ASP A 98 1.30 13.03 16.77
CA ASP A 98 0.83 14.21 16.03
C ASP A 98 0.26 13.82 14.67
N TRP A 99 -1.00 14.18 14.42
CA TRP A 99 -1.66 13.95 13.14
C TRP A 99 -1.11 14.84 12.01
N LYS A 100 -0.61 16.03 12.31
CA LYS A 100 0.03 16.89 11.31
C LYS A 100 1.28 16.20 10.78
N VAL A 101 2.13 15.66 11.67
CA VAL A 101 3.36 14.90 11.31
C VAL A 101 3.06 13.65 10.52
N PHE A 102 1.92 13.01 10.79
CA PHE A 102 1.46 11.90 9.98
C PHE A 102 1.07 12.33 8.55
N TRP A 103 0.21 13.34 8.39
CA TRP A 103 -0.34 13.69 7.08
C TRP A 103 0.58 14.55 6.22
N LEU A 104 1.26 15.53 6.81
CA LEU A 104 2.02 16.57 6.12
C LEU A 104 3.50 16.23 5.99
N GLY A 105 4.02 15.32 6.82
CA GLY A 105 5.43 14.91 6.79
C GLY A 105 6.37 16.12 6.91
N LYS A 106 7.13 16.40 5.85
CA LYS A 106 8.09 17.51 5.77
C LYS A 106 7.47 18.92 5.76
N HIS A 107 6.15 19.03 5.57
CA HIS A 107 5.44 20.30 5.37
C HIS A 107 4.85 20.87 6.67
N ILE A 108 5.61 20.76 7.77
CA ILE A 108 5.19 21.18 9.12
C ILE A 108 6.15 22.21 9.67
#